data_AF-A0A2I0WP22-F1
#
_entry.id   AF-A0A2I0WP22-F1
#
_cell.length_a   1.000
_cell.length_b   1.000
_cell.length_c   1.000
_cell.angle_alpha   90.00
_cell.angle_beta   90.00
_cell.angle_gamma   90.00
#
_symmetry.space_group_name_H-M   'P 1'
#
loop_
_entity.id
_entity.type
_entity.pdbx_description
1 polymer ?
#
loop_
_entity_poly.entity_id
_entity_poly.type
_entity_poly.pdbx_seq_one_letter_code
_entity_poly.pdbx_strand_id
1 'polypeptide(L)'
;MQSPYSSSFLTMKPYHLLRFIFLLLSLSFSSSFPINIWPKPTNISWPIPHSSPLCPSFTIHCSQSSHPHLSRAISRYTDLLLADHHQPLLPPSLPSSPHPISSLSISISNPSAPLHHAVDESYTLSIPLSGPAFLFASTPWGAIRGLESFSQLTWSADSQILVAAGIHISDRPLFPHRGLLLDTSRNFFTVEDIMRTVRAMSYNKMNVLHWHITDSQSFPILLPSVPDLAIKGSYGPEMRYSPEDVRRIVDYAMGYGVRVMPEIDVPG
;
A
#
# COMPACT_ATOMS: atom_id res chain seq x y z
N MET A 1 17.68 -25.83 15.51
CA MET A 1 18.48 -25.22 14.42
C MET A 1 18.10 -25.93 13.12
N GLN A 2 17.96 -25.18 12.03
CA GLN A 2 17.43 -25.53 10.69
C GLN A 2 15.92 -25.28 10.49
N SER A 3 15.66 -24.56 9.40
CA SER A 3 14.45 -23.81 9.02
C SER A 3 13.57 -24.63 8.06
N PRO A 4 12.23 -24.51 8.08
CA PRO A 4 11.38 -25.12 7.06
C PRO A 4 10.90 -24.05 6.06
N TYR A 5 11.76 -23.66 5.12
CA TYR A 5 11.30 -23.09 3.86
C TYR A 5 11.30 -24.21 2.82
N SER A 6 10.13 -24.79 2.57
CA SER A 6 9.91 -25.63 1.38
C SER A 6 9.97 -24.71 0.16
N SER A 7 11.09 -24.72 -0.56
CA SER A 7 11.25 -24.01 -1.82
C SER A 7 10.26 -24.55 -2.86
N SER A 8 9.50 -23.64 -3.46
CA SER A 8 8.62 -23.92 -4.60
C SER A 8 9.46 -24.33 -5.82
N PHE A 9 9.72 -25.63 -5.96
CA PHE A 9 10.29 -26.21 -7.17
C PHE A 9 9.19 -26.47 -8.20
N LEU A 10 9.45 -26.08 -9.45
CA LEU A 10 8.67 -26.51 -10.62
C LEU A 10 8.61 -28.05 -10.64
N THR A 11 7.42 -28.61 -10.50
CA THR A 11 7.18 -30.05 -10.42
C THR A 11 7.45 -30.75 -11.77
N MET A 12 8.48 -31.60 -11.83
CA MET A 12 8.56 -32.74 -12.75
C MET A 12 8.32 -34.05 -11.96
N LYS A 13 7.51 -34.97 -12.49
CA LYS A 13 7.21 -36.32 -11.94
C LYS A 13 8.07 -37.40 -12.64
N PRO A 14 8.03 -38.69 -12.24
CA PRO A 14 8.53 -39.25 -10.98
C PRO A 14 9.41 -40.51 -11.21
N TYR A 15 10.29 -40.87 -10.26
CA TYR A 15 10.74 -42.25 -10.07
C TYR A 15 10.80 -42.59 -8.56
N HIS A 16 10.30 -43.80 -8.26
CA HIS A 16 10.33 -44.64 -7.03
C HIS A 16 11.37 -44.31 -5.94
N LEU A 17 11.27 -44.64 -4.64
CA LEU A 17 10.35 -45.31 -3.71
C LEU A 17 11.20 -45.52 -2.44
N LEU A 18 10.84 -45.03 -1.24
CA LEU A 18 11.08 -45.76 0.01
C LEU A 18 10.36 -45.13 1.22
N ARG A 19 9.87 -46.03 2.08
CA ARG A 19 9.06 -45.85 3.29
C ARG A 19 9.79 -45.09 4.41
N PHE A 20 9.07 -44.26 5.15
CA PHE A 20 9.23 -44.14 6.62
C PHE A 20 7.90 -43.74 7.27
N ILE A 21 7.61 -44.37 8.41
CA ILE A 21 6.35 -44.36 9.16
C ILE A 21 6.40 -43.32 10.31
N PHE A 22 5.29 -42.59 10.45
CA PHE A 22 4.74 -41.85 11.59
C PHE A 22 5.63 -40.89 12.42
N LEU A 23 5.31 -39.59 12.28
CA LEU A 23 5.29 -38.65 13.41
C LEU A 23 4.01 -37.82 13.29
N LEU A 24 3.11 -37.91 14.26
CA LEU A 24 1.97 -37.00 14.39
C LEU A 24 2.51 -35.58 14.58
N LEU A 25 2.40 -34.75 13.55
CA LEU A 25 2.64 -33.32 13.63
C LEU A 25 1.32 -32.63 13.31
N SER A 26 0.88 -31.78 14.25
CA SER A 26 -0.29 -30.91 14.18
C SER A 26 -0.62 -30.49 12.74
N LEU A 27 -1.84 -30.80 12.29
CA LEU A 27 -2.44 -30.12 11.14
C LEU A 27 -2.55 -28.63 11.50
N SER A 28 -1.52 -27.86 11.17
CA SER A 28 -1.66 -26.43 10.97
C SER A 28 -2.59 -26.31 9.76
N PHE A 29 -3.89 -26.18 10.00
CA PHE A 29 -4.79 -25.68 8.98
C PHE A 29 -4.27 -24.29 8.61
N SER A 30 -3.50 -24.21 7.53
CA SER A 30 -3.36 -22.97 6.80
C SER A 30 -4.76 -22.71 6.26
N SER A 31 -5.56 -21.95 7.00
CA SER A 31 -6.80 -21.39 6.48
C SER A 31 -6.37 -20.48 5.34
N SER A 32 -6.39 -21.01 4.11
CA SER A 32 -6.30 -20.18 2.92
C SER A 32 -7.51 -19.27 2.97
N PHE A 33 -7.31 -18.01 3.36
CA PHE A 33 -8.38 -17.04 3.28
C PHE A 33 -8.79 -16.92 1.80
N PRO A 34 -10.08 -16.84 1.48
CA PRO A 34 -10.54 -16.74 0.10
C PRO A 34 -10.23 -15.36 -0.52
N ILE A 35 -9.67 -14.43 0.26
CA ILE A 35 -9.25 -13.10 -0.16
C ILE A 35 -7.76 -12.93 0.12
N ASN A 36 -7.05 -12.38 -0.85
CA ASN A 36 -5.62 -12.06 -0.75
C ASN A 36 -5.45 -10.57 -0.45
N ILE A 37 -4.83 -10.28 0.69
CA ILE A 37 -4.37 -8.93 1.05
C ILE A 37 -2.85 -8.91 0.92
N TRP A 38 -2.33 -7.91 0.22
CA TRP A 38 -0.90 -7.73 0.00
C TRP A 38 -0.42 -6.32 0.43
N PRO A 39 0.66 -6.22 1.23
CA PRO A 39 1.31 -7.29 1.99
C PRO A 39 0.35 -7.96 2.99
N LYS A 40 0.65 -9.21 3.38
CA LYS A 40 -0.15 -9.93 4.37
C LYS A 40 -0.11 -9.17 5.72
N PRO A 41 -1.27 -8.78 6.28
CA PRO A 41 -1.35 -8.16 7.60
C PRO A 41 -0.80 -9.05 8.71
N THR A 42 -0.30 -8.43 9.77
CA THR A 42 0.24 -9.15 10.94
C THR A 42 -0.80 -10.02 11.64
N ASN A 43 -2.05 -9.58 11.74
CA ASN A 43 -3.15 -10.37 12.27
C ASN A 43 -4.45 -10.17 11.48
N ILE A 44 -5.08 -11.27 11.09
CA ILE A 44 -6.41 -11.31 10.47
C ILE A 44 -7.24 -12.33 11.25
N SER A 45 -8.39 -11.87 11.76
CA SER A 45 -9.42 -12.72 12.34
C SER A 45 -10.67 -12.65 11.46
N TRP A 46 -11.07 -13.78 10.89
CA TRP A 46 -12.26 -13.88 10.04
C TRP A 46 -13.07 -15.13 10.40
N PRO A 47 -13.67 -15.16 11.61
CA PRO A 47 -14.32 -16.36 12.13
C PRO A 47 -15.59 -16.73 11.35
N ILE A 48 -16.24 -15.74 10.73
CA ILE A 48 -17.48 -15.94 9.98
C ILE A 48 -17.35 -15.31 8.57
N PRO A 49 -16.67 -15.98 7.62
CA PRO A 49 -16.43 -15.44 6.29
C PRO A 49 -17.72 -15.14 5.51
N HIS A 50 -17.97 -13.87 5.22
CA HIS A 50 -19.10 -13.39 4.42
C HIS A 50 -18.65 -12.29 3.46
N SER A 51 -19.44 -12.07 2.42
CA SER A 51 -19.41 -10.84 1.63
C SER A 51 -20.63 -9.98 1.96
N SER A 52 -20.47 -8.65 1.96
CA SER A 52 -21.59 -7.71 2.02
C SER A 52 -21.59 -6.81 0.77
N PRO A 53 -22.76 -6.38 0.27
CA PRO A 53 -22.84 -5.28 -0.70
C PRO A 53 -22.18 -4.02 -0.15
N LEU A 54 -21.46 -3.27 -0.97
CA LEU A 54 -21.16 -1.87 -0.70
C LEU A 54 -22.33 -1.01 -1.21
N CYS A 55 -22.81 -0.05 -0.42
CA CYS A 55 -23.85 0.87 -0.91
C CYS A 55 -23.33 1.70 -2.10
N PRO A 56 -24.16 2.00 -3.13
CA PRO A 56 -23.78 2.94 -4.19
C PRO A 56 -23.45 4.35 -3.67
N SER A 57 -24.05 4.74 -2.55
CA SER A 57 -23.79 6.01 -1.86
C SER A 57 -22.72 5.86 -0.76
N PHE A 58 -21.82 4.88 -0.87
CA PHE A 58 -20.82 4.62 0.15
C PHE A 58 -19.92 5.82 0.39
N THR A 59 -19.71 6.15 1.66
CA THR A 59 -18.91 7.30 2.08
C THR A 59 -17.87 6.91 3.12
N ILE A 60 -16.69 7.52 3.00
CA ILE A 60 -15.63 7.41 4.00
C ILE A 60 -15.66 8.67 4.85
N HIS A 61 -15.95 8.52 6.14
CA HIS A 61 -16.01 9.62 7.11
C HIS A 61 -14.75 9.63 7.97
N CYS A 62 -14.17 10.79 8.21
CA CYS A 62 -13.09 10.95 9.18
C CYS A 62 -13.41 12.13 10.10
N SER A 63 -13.35 11.89 11.42
CA SER A 63 -13.57 12.94 12.41
C SER A 63 -12.52 14.06 12.35
N GLN A 64 -11.34 13.79 11.80
CA GLN A 64 -10.23 14.73 11.63
C GLN A 64 -10.02 15.06 10.14
N SER A 65 -11.09 15.50 9.47
CA SER A 65 -11.13 15.78 8.02
C SER A 65 -10.23 16.92 7.54
N SER A 66 -9.53 17.63 8.43
CA SER A 66 -8.67 18.76 8.09
C SER A 66 -7.24 18.36 7.68
N HIS A 67 -6.81 17.11 7.89
CA HIS A 67 -5.44 16.70 7.53
C HIS A 67 -5.28 16.56 6.00
N PRO A 68 -4.53 17.44 5.32
CA PRO A 68 -4.62 17.61 3.85
C PRO A 68 -4.23 16.36 3.05
N HIS A 69 -3.22 15.61 3.52
CA HIS A 69 -2.79 14.38 2.83
C HIS A 69 -3.76 13.22 3.05
N LEU A 70 -4.43 13.19 4.21
CA LEU A 70 -5.39 12.13 4.52
C LEU A 70 -6.69 12.37 3.75
N SER A 71 -7.16 13.61 3.66
CA SER A 71 -8.36 13.95 2.89
C SER A 71 -8.17 13.64 1.40
N ARG A 72 -6.97 13.88 0.85
CA ARG A 72 -6.60 13.44 -0.50
C ARG A 72 -6.61 11.92 -0.64
N ALA A 73 -6.10 11.18 0.35
CA ALA A 73 -6.15 9.72 0.35
C ALA A 73 -7.59 9.20 0.42
N ILE A 74 -8.43 9.78 1.28
CA ILE A 74 -9.85 9.44 1.42
C ILE A 74 -10.59 9.64 0.09
N SER A 75 -10.42 10.79 -0.57
CA SER A 75 -10.99 11.04 -1.89
C SER A 75 -10.54 9.98 -2.89
N ARG A 76 -9.23 9.77 -2.99
CA ARG A 76 -8.64 8.78 -3.91
C ARG A 76 -9.19 7.37 -3.71
N TYR A 77 -9.28 6.89 -2.47
CA TYR A 77 -9.82 5.55 -2.21
C TYR A 77 -11.34 5.50 -2.41
N THR A 78 -12.06 6.58 -2.14
CA THR A 78 -13.50 6.65 -2.46
C THR A 78 -13.71 6.52 -3.97
N ASP A 79 -12.94 7.28 -4.76
CA ASP A 79 -12.96 7.21 -6.21
C ASP A 79 -12.54 5.82 -6.72
N LEU A 80 -11.47 5.23 -6.14
CA LEU A 80 -11.03 3.88 -6.48
C LEU A 80 -12.14 2.86 -6.23
N LEU A 81 -12.79 2.88 -5.07
CA LEU A 81 -13.84 1.93 -4.72
C LEU A 81 -15.07 2.03 -5.62
N LEU A 82 -15.45 3.25 -6.02
CA LEU A 82 -16.67 3.49 -6.79
C LEU A 82 -16.44 3.38 -8.31
N ALA A 83 -15.23 3.65 -8.79
CA ALA A 83 -14.89 3.62 -10.22
C ALA A 83 -14.18 2.33 -10.64
N ASP A 84 -13.46 1.67 -9.74
CA ASP A 84 -12.71 0.45 -10.06
C ASP A 84 -13.64 -0.77 -9.97
N HIS A 85 -14.00 -1.29 -11.13
CA HIS A 85 -14.78 -2.52 -11.25
C HIS A 85 -13.87 -3.75 -11.23
N HIS A 86 -12.90 -3.80 -10.30
CA HIS A 86 -11.94 -4.89 -10.23
C HIS A 86 -12.65 -6.24 -10.06
N GLN A 87 -12.47 -7.12 -11.04
CA GLN A 87 -12.96 -8.50 -11.00
C GLN A 87 -11.77 -9.45 -10.78
N PRO A 88 -11.66 -10.08 -9.61
CA PRO A 88 -10.62 -11.08 -9.37
C PRO A 88 -10.81 -12.27 -10.32
N LEU A 89 -9.70 -12.82 -10.83
CA LEU A 89 -9.71 -14.00 -11.71
C LEU A 89 -10.41 -15.20 -11.07
N LEU A 90 -10.30 -15.31 -9.74
CA LEU A 90 -11.00 -16.29 -8.92
C LEU A 90 -11.78 -15.52 -7.83
N PRO A 91 -13.07 -15.22 -8.05
CA PRO A 91 -13.85 -14.51 -7.06
C PRO A 91 -14.04 -15.34 -5.79
N PRO A 92 -13.98 -14.71 -4.60
CA PRO A 92 -14.23 -15.38 -3.34
C PRO A 92 -15.64 -15.98 -3.33
N SER A 93 -15.76 -17.30 -3.16
CA SER A 93 -17.06 -17.94 -2.92
C SER A 93 -17.43 -17.80 -1.45
N LEU A 94 -18.13 -16.71 -1.13
CA LEU A 94 -18.55 -16.36 0.23
C LEU A 94 -20.09 -16.29 0.32
N PRO A 95 -20.68 -16.69 1.45
CA PRO A 95 -22.07 -16.38 1.75
C PRO A 95 -22.30 -14.86 1.75
N SER A 96 -23.39 -14.42 1.14
CA SER A 96 -23.73 -13.00 1.09
C SER A 96 -24.59 -12.59 2.29
N SER A 97 -24.16 -11.55 3.01
CA SER A 97 -24.96 -10.89 4.04
C SER A 97 -26.00 -9.99 3.38
N PRO A 98 -27.26 -9.98 3.86
CA PRO A 98 -28.30 -9.10 3.33
C PRO A 98 -28.13 -7.63 3.74
N HIS A 99 -27.11 -7.30 4.53
CA HIS A 99 -26.88 -5.95 5.06
C HIS A 99 -25.75 -5.25 4.31
N PRO A 100 -26.06 -4.23 3.48
CA PRO A 100 -25.05 -3.42 2.81
C PRO A 100 -24.21 -2.61 3.80
N ILE A 101 -22.92 -2.46 3.51
CA ILE A 101 -22.03 -1.53 4.21
C ILE A 101 -22.19 -0.15 3.58
N SER A 102 -22.70 0.80 4.35
CA SER A 102 -22.99 2.16 3.87
C SER A 102 -21.83 3.14 4.05
N SER A 103 -20.92 2.89 4.98
CA SER A 103 -19.82 3.81 5.25
C SER A 103 -18.63 3.15 5.94
N LEU A 104 -17.48 3.82 5.84
CA LEU A 104 -16.28 3.54 6.62
C LEU A 104 -15.97 4.75 7.51
N SER A 105 -15.98 4.56 8.83
CA SER A 105 -15.61 5.59 9.80
C SER A 105 -14.14 5.47 10.19
N ILE A 106 -13.38 6.54 10.00
CA ILE A 106 -11.96 6.64 10.35
C ILE A 106 -11.80 7.47 11.62
N SER A 107 -11.12 6.92 12.62
CA SER A 107 -10.74 7.60 13.86
C SER A 107 -9.23 7.61 14.04
N ILE A 108 -8.68 8.79 14.34
CA ILE A 108 -7.23 9.00 14.51
C ILE A 108 -6.96 9.64 15.86
N SER A 109 -6.03 9.06 16.64
CA SER A 109 -5.68 9.59 17.96
C SER A 109 -4.77 10.82 17.90
N ASN A 110 -3.78 10.84 17.00
CA ASN A 110 -2.85 11.94 16.81
C ASN A 110 -2.86 12.41 15.34
N PRO A 111 -3.80 13.29 14.95
CA PRO A 111 -3.95 13.75 13.58
C PRO A 111 -2.81 14.66 13.09
N SER A 112 -1.98 15.19 13.99
CA SER A 112 -0.90 16.13 13.68
C SER A 112 0.47 15.46 13.57
N ALA A 113 0.55 14.12 13.65
CA ALA A 113 1.80 13.38 13.60
C ALA A 113 2.54 13.62 12.26
N PRO A 114 3.78 14.16 12.26
CA PRO A 114 4.52 14.38 11.03
C PRO A 114 4.99 13.06 10.41
N LEU A 115 5.14 13.01 9.08
CA LEU A 115 5.71 11.85 8.40
C LEU A 115 7.23 11.84 8.57
N HIS A 116 7.75 10.98 9.44
CA HIS A 116 9.19 10.81 9.69
C HIS A 116 9.57 9.34 9.76
N HIS A 117 10.87 9.06 9.89
CA HIS A 117 11.34 7.68 10.09
C HIS A 117 10.69 7.08 11.35
N ALA A 118 10.18 5.86 11.25
CA ALA A 118 9.55 5.15 12.36
C ALA A 118 8.28 5.80 12.96
N VAL A 119 7.61 6.70 12.21
CA VAL A 119 6.26 7.12 12.58
C VAL A 119 5.33 5.90 12.69
N ASP A 120 4.39 5.93 13.63
CA ASP A 120 3.46 4.82 13.83
C ASP A 120 2.50 4.66 12.63
N GLU A 121 2.67 3.58 11.88
CA GLU A 121 1.86 3.19 10.72
C GLU A 121 0.86 2.06 11.05
N SER A 122 0.62 1.79 12.34
CA SER A 122 -0.33 0.76 12.77
C SER A 122 -1.78 1.18 12.58
N TYR A 123 -2.65 0.20 12.36
CA TYR A 123 -4.08 0.40 12.27
C TYR A 123 -4.86 -0.86 12.68
N THR A 124 -6.14 -0.67 12.99
CA THR A 124 -7.13 -1.74 13.10
C THR A 124 -8.29 -1.47 12.17
N LEU A 125 -8.70 -2.47 11.39
CA LEU A 125 -9.82 -2.40 10.47
C LEU A 125 -10.87 -3.45 10.86
N SER A 126 -12.11 -3.03 11.04
CA SER A 126 -13.23 -3.90 11.37
C SER A 126 -14.35 -3.69 10.36
N ILE A 127 -14.77 -4.76 9.68
CA ILE A 127 -15.92 -4.74 8.78
C ILE A 127 -16.94 -5.73 9.34
N PRO A 128 -17.96 -5.26 10.09
CA PRO A 128 -18.94 -6.13 10.71
C PRO A 128 -19.87 -6.77 9.67
N LEU A 129 -20.69 -7.74 10.09
CA LEU A 129 -21.73 -8.34 9.24
C LEU A 129 -22.90 -7.38 8.97
N SER A 130 -23.09 -6.40 9.86
CA SER A 130 -24.10 -5.35 9.77
C SER A 130 -23.59 -4.06 10.41
N GLY A 131 -24.04 -2.91 9.88
CA GLY A 131 -23.60 -1.59 10.32
C GLY A 131 -22.37 -1.07 9.56
N PRO A 132 -21.81 0.08 9.97
CA PRO A 132 -20.68 0.70 9.28
C PRO A 132 -19.35 -0.03 9.55
N ALA A 133 -18.41 0.09 8.62
CA ALA A 133 -17.03 -0.33 8.83
C ALA A 133 -16.26 0.71 9.67
N PHE A 134 -15.22 0.26 10.37
CA PHE A 134 -14.41 1.10 11.26
C PHE A 134 -12.93 0.90 10.99
N LEU A 135 -12.22 2.01 10.81
CA LEU A 135 -10.76 2.06 10.73
C LEU A 135 -10.23 2.97 11.84
N PHE A 136 -9.42 2.42 12.72
CA PHE A 136 -8.72 3.18 13.75
C PHE A 136 -7.22 3.15 13.48
N ALA A 137 -6.54 4.28 13.69
CA ALA A 137 -5.09 4.37 13.60
C ALA A 137 -4.53 5.39 14.60
N SER A 138 -3.29 5.19 15.03
CA SER A 138 -2.63 6.17 15.91
C SER A 138 -2.38 7.49 15.17
N THR A 139 -2.04 7.43 13.89
CA THR A 139 -1.65 8.57 13.04
C THR A 139 -2.37 8.54 11.68
N PRO A 140 -2.37 9.65 10.91
CA PRO A 140 -2.87 9.66 9.54
C PRO A 140 -2.19 8.63 8.63
N TRP A 141 -0.91 8.32 8.89
CA TRP A 141 -0.13 7.41 8.05
C TRP A 141 -0.60 5.96 8.20
N GLY A 142 -0.93 5.54 9.42
CA GLY A 142 -1.59 4.25 9.66
C GLY A 142 -2.96 4.15 9.00
N ALA A 143 -3.74 5.24 9.02
CA ALA A 143 -5.03 5.28 8.32
C ALA A 143 -4.88 5.11 6.80
N ILE A 144 -3.86 5.71 6.17
CA ILE A 144 -3.57 5.49 4.74
C ILE A 144 -3.24 4.02 4.46
N ARG A 145 -2.55 3.32 5.37
CA ARG A 145 -2.28 1.86 5.23
C ARG A 145 -3.54 1.02 5.38
N GLY A 146 -4.42 1.41 6.30
CA GLY A 146 -5.70 0.74 6.52
C GLY A 146 -6.66 0.91 5.35
N LEU A 147 -6.67 2.08 4.70
CA LEU A 147 -7.44 2.33 3.49
C LEU A 147 -7.00 1.43 2.33
N GLU A 148 -5.70 1.22 2.15
CA GLU A 148 -5.17 0.25 1.16
C GLU A 148 -5.69 -1.16 1.43
N SER A 149 -5.63 -1.60 2.70
CA SER A 149 -6.13 -2.92 3.06
C SER A 149 -7.65 -3.02 2.88
N PHE A 150 -8.40 -1.95 3.14
CA PHE A 150 -9.84 -1.92 2.88
C PHE A 150 -10.14 -2.06 1.38
N SER A 151 -9.44 -1.35 0.49
CA SER A 151 -9.67 -1.48 -0.95
C SER A 151 -9.39 -2.89 -1.47
N GLN A 152 -8.37 -3.57 -0.93
CA GLN A 152 -8.07 -4.96 -1.29
C GLN A 152 -9.10 -5.98 -0.79
N LEU A 153 -9.98 -5.60 0.13
CA LEU A 153 -11.11 -6.41 0.59
C LEU A 153 -12.36 -6.21 -0.25
N THR A 154 -12.31 -5.36 -1.27
CA THR A 154 -13.43 -5.08 -2.17
C THR A 154 -13.21 -5.71 -3.55
N TRP A 155 -14.29 -6.14 -4.18
CA TRP A 155 -14.27 -6.65 -5.54
C TRP A 155 -15.64 -6.46 -6.19
N SER A 156 -15.67 -6.47 -7.52
CA SER A 156 -16.92 -6.45 -8.29
C SER A 156 -17.39 -7.86 -8.62
N ALA A 157 -18.68 -8.11 -8.44
CA ALA A 157 -19.39 -9.31 -8.89
C ALA A 157 -20.79 -8.92 -9.38
N ASP A 158 -21.18 -9.40 -10.56
CA ASP A 158 -22.51 -9.15 -11.16
C ASP A 158 -22.95 -7.66 -11.16
N SER A 159 -22.03 -6.76 -11.52
CA SER A 159 -22.23 -5.29 -11.53
C SER A 159 -22.49 -4.66 -10.15
N GLN A 160 -22.21 -5.38 -9.07
CA GLN A 160 -22.27 -4.90 -7.69
C GLN A 160 -20.88 -4.94 -7.07
N ILE A 161 -20.55 -3.91 -6.28
CA ILE A 161 -19.33 -3.91 -5.47
C ILE A 161 -19.62 -4.66 -4.17
N LEU A 162 -18.79 -5.66 -3.88
CA LEU A 162 -18.82 -6.47 -2.67
C LEU A 162 -17.60 -6.15 -1.81
N VAL A 163 -17.74 -6.37 -0.51
CA VAL A 163 -16.67 -6.25 0.47
C VAL A 163 -16.68 -7.43 1.43
N ALA A 164 -15.50 -7.84 1.90
CA ALA A 164 -15.37 -8.84 2.95
C ALA A 164 -16.04 -8.35 4.26
N ALA A 165 -16.93 -9.15 4.84
CA ALA A 165 -17.67 -8.82 6.05
C ALA A 165 -17.44 -9.87 7.15
N GLY A 166 -17.60 -9.45 8.41
CA GLY A 166 -17.26 -10.26 9.59
C GLY A 166 -15.75 -10.39 9.84
N ILE A 167 -14.95 -9.49 9.26
CA ILE A 167 -13.48 -9.52 9.30
C ILE A 167 -12.93 -8.44 10.24
N HIS A 168 -11.90 -8.81 11.00
CA HIS A 168 -11.11 -7.92 11.82
C HIS A 168 -9.63 -8.05 11.47
N ILE A 169 -8.97 -6.93 11.22
CA ILE A 169 -7.55 -6.84 10.90
C ILE A 169 -6.88 -5.93 11.93
N SER A 170 -5.77 -6.37 12.50
CA SER A 170 -4.85 -5.52 13.24
C SER A 170 -3.50 -5.62 12.54
N ASP A 171 -2.96 -4.48 12.12
CA ASP A 171 -1.75 -4.46 11.33
C ASP A 171 -0.75 -3.39 11.75
N ARG A 172 0.52 -3.69 11.53
CA ARG A 172 1.66 -2.79 11.69
C ARG A 172 2.85 -3.31 10.89
N PRO A 173 3.69 -2.44 10.35
CA PRO A 173 4.89 -2.89 9.66
C PRO A 173 5.89 -3.50 10.65
N LEU A 174 6.59 -4.57 10.24
CA LEU A 174 7.72 -5.10 10.99
C LEU A 174 8.94 -4.15 10.96
N PHE A 175 9.15 -3.50 9.81
CA PHE A 175 10.26 -2.58 9.60
C PHE A 175 9.76 -1.17 9.26
N PRO A 176 10.31 -0.11 9.91
CA PRO A 176 9.90 1.27 9.67
C PRO A 176 10.43 1.83 8.35
N HIS A 177 11.39 1.17 7.71
CA HIS A 177 11.93 1.57 6.40
C HIS A 177 11.61 0.49 5.37
N ARG A 178 10.80 0.83 4.37
CA ARG A 178 10.41 -0.03 3.26
C ARG A 178 10.57 0.75 1.97
N GLY A 179 11.80 0.72 1.45
CA GLY A 179 12.27 1.66 0.44
C GLY A 179 12.35 1.09 -0.97
N LEU A 180 12.15 1.96 -1.96
CA LEU A 180 12.48 1.72 -3.37
C LEU A 180 13.55 2.75 -3.77
N LEU A 181 14.67 2.30 -4.31
CA LEU A 181 15.66 3.19 -4.93
C LEU A 181 15.29 3.41 -6.39
N LEU A 182 15.16 4.67 -6.79
CA LEU A 182 14.98 5.09 -8.17
C LEU A 182 16.15 5.95 -8.62
N ASP A 183 16.91 5.43 -9.58
CA ASP A 183 18.02 6.12 -10.23
C ASP A 183 17.49 6.91 -11.42
N THR A 184 17.53 8.24 -11.29
CA THR A 184 17.13 9.18 -12.34
C THR A 184 18.33 9.88 -12.98
N SER A 185 19.55 9.46 -12.66
CA SER A 185 20.76 10.00 -13.26
C SER A 185 21.16 9.20 -14.51
N ARG A 186 21.18 7.86 -14.40
CA ARG A 186 21.59 6.99 -15.52
C ARG A 186 20.62 7.14 -16.70
N ASN A 187 19.33 7.24 -16.40
CA ASN A 187 18.29 7.63 -17.35
C ASN A 187 17.32 8.61 -16.69
N PHE A 188 16.82 9.59 -17.44
CA PHE A 188 15.83 10.52 -16.93
C PHE A 188 14.44 9.88 -16.87
N PHE A 189 13.70 10.16 -15.79
CA PHE A 189 12.28 9.80 -15.62
C PHE A 189 11.46 11.07 -15.43
N THR A 190 10.29 11.16 -16.05
CA THR A 190 9.43 12.35 -15.88
C THR A 190 8.88 12.44 -14.45
N VAL A 191 8.45 13.64 -14.04
CA VAL A 191 7.77 13.85 -12.76
C VAL A 191 6.56 12.92 -12.61
N GLU A 192 5.81 12.73 -13.70
CA GLU A 192 4.66 11.85 -13.78
C GLU A 192 5.04 10.37 -13.58
N ASP A 193 6.18 9.92 -14.11
CA ASP A 193 6.68 8.55 -13.92
C ASP A 193 7.10 8.30 -12.46
N ILE A 194 7.74 9.28 -11.82
CA ILE A 194 8.10 9.21 -10.40
C ILE A 194 6.82 9.15 -9.55
N MET A 195 5.85 10.01 -9.82
CA MET A 195 4.56 10.02 -9.13
C MET A 195 3.79 8.70 -9.35
N ARG A 196 3.82 8.12 -10.57
CA ARG A 196 3.24 6.79 -10.84
C ARG A 196 3.92 5.70 -10.01
N THR A 197 5.23 5.77 -9.85
CA THR A 197 6.01 4.84 -9.01
C THR A 197 5.62 4.97 -7.53
N VAL A 198 5.53 6.20 -7.02
CA VAL A 198 5.07 6.50 -5.66
C VAL A 198 3.67 5.92 -5.38
N ARG A 199 2.76 5.99 -6.35
CA ARG A 199 1.43 5.38 -6.23
C ARG A 199 1.54 3.86 -6.06
N ALA A 200 2.31 3.19 -6.91
CA ALA A 200 2.51 1.74 -6.82
C ALA A 200 3.19 1.33 -5.51
N MET A 201 4.12 2.13 -5.01
CA MET A 201 4.75 1.96 -3.70
C MET A 201 3.71 1.97 -2.58
N SER A 202 2.76 2.92 -2.60
CA SER A 202 1.69 3.00 -1.60
C SER A 202 0.82 1.74 -1.56
N TYR A 203 0.46 1.20 -2.73
CA TYR A 203 -0.35 -0.03 -2.82
C TYR A 203 0.37 -1.24 -2.20
N ASN A 204 1.70 -1.23 -2.23
CA ASN A 204 2.56 -2.22 -1.59
C ASN A 204 2.96 -1.84 -0.15
N LYS A 205 2.35 -0.81 0.42
CA LYS A 205 2.69 -0.22 1.74
C LYS A 205 4.17 0.14 1.89
N MET A 206 4.90 0.39 0.81
CA MET A 206 6.25 0.97 0.85
C MET A 206 6.18 2.43 1.27
N ASN A 207 7.21 2.94 1.96
CA ASN A 207 7.14 4.24 2.62
C ASN A 207 8.38 5.14 2.43
N VAL A 208 9.36 4.72 1.61
CA VAL A 208 10.52 5.55 1.26
C VAL A 208 10.81 5.46 -0.23
N LEU A 209 10.75 6.59 -0.92
CA LEU A 209 11.39 6.75 -2.23
C LEU A 209 12.81 7.22 -1.96
N HIS A 210 13.77 6.33 -2.09
CA HIS A 210 15.17 6.69 -2.13
C HIS A 210 15.46 7.19 -3.55
N TRP A 211 15.56 8.50 -3.71
CA TRP A 211 15.71 9.11 -5.01
C TRP A 211 17.21 9.34 -5.25
N HIS A 212 17.82 8.47 -6.04
CA HIS A 212 19.19 8.60 -6.49
C HIS A 212 19.20 9.55 -7.69
N ILE A 213 19.42 10.83 -7.42
CA ILE A 213 19.13 11.90 -8.39
C ILE A 213 20.30 12.15 -9.31
N THR A 214 21.52 12.02 -8.82
CA THR A 214 22.75 12.43 -9.49
C THR A 214 23.78 11.32 -9.48
N ASP A 215 24.51 11.19 -10.59
CA ASP A 215 25.64 10.28 -10.80
C ASP A 215 26.52 10.86 -11.93
N SER A 216 27.57 10.13 -12.31
CA SER A 216 28.52 10.49 -13.36
C SER A 216 27.88 10.82 -14.72
N GLN A 217 26.77 10.17 -15.08
CA GLN A 217 26.14 10.34 -16.39
C GLN A 217 25.26 11.59 -16.46
N SER A 218 24.59 11.97 -15.37
CA SER A 218 23.84 13.22 -15.35
C SER A 218 23.58 13.82 -13.96
N PHE A 219 23.43 15.15 -13.94
CA PHE A 219 23.01 15.96 -12.79
C PHE A 219 21.69 16.68 -13.12
N PRO A 220 20.52 16.03 -12.97
CA PRO A 220 19.23 16.59 -13.43
C PRO A 220 18.58 17.56 -12.44
N ILE A 221 18.96 17.59 -11.16
CA ILE A 221 18.32 18.46 -10.17
C ILE A 221 18.84 19.90 -10.22
N LEU A 222 17.93 20.86 -10.41
CA LEU A 222 18.28 22.28 -10.41
C LEU A 222 18.40 22.81 -8.98
N LEU A 223 19.65 23.07 -8.57
CA LEU A 223 19.96 23.73 -7.30
C LEU A 223 20.12 25.25 -7.53
N PRO A 224 19.24 26.11 -6.97
CA PRO A 224 19.29 27.55 -7.23
C PRO A 224 20.61 28.23 -6.84
N SER A 225 21.33 27.70 -5.85
CA SER A 225 22.63 28.21 -5.42
C SER A 225 23.77 27.88 -6.38
N VAL A 226 23.64 26.83 -7.18
CA VAL A 226 24.66 26.32 -8.11
C VAL A 226 23.99 25.79 -9.40
N PRO A 227 23.29 26.64 -10.16
CA PRO A 227 22.45 26.21 -11.28
C PRO A 227 23.26 25.56 -12.41
N ASP A 228 24.54 25.92 -12.53
CA ASP A 228 25.47 25.39 -13.52
C ASP A 228 25.60 23.86 -13.48
N LEU A 229 25.42 23.22 -12.31
CA LEU A 229 25.46 21.76 -12.18
C LEU A 229 24.39 21.10 -13.07
N ALA A 230 23.16 21.59 -13.00
CA ALA A 230 22.09 21.07 -13.85
C ALA A 230 22.17 21.59 -15.28
N ILE A 231 22.53 22.86 -15.48
CA ILE A 231 22.61 23.46 -16.81
C ILE A 231 23.62 22.72 -17.70
N LYS A 232 24.75 22.30 -17.12
CA LYS A 232 25.84 21.61 -17.83
C LYS A 232 25.83 20.10 -17.67
N GLY A 233 25.26 19.58 -16.57
CA GLY A 233 25.31 18.15 -16.23
C GLY A 233 24.05 17.36 -16.54
N SER A 234 22.92 17.98 -16.86
CA SER A 234 21.72 17.23 -17.32
C SER A 234 21.85 16.82 -18.80
N TYR A 235 21.08 15.81 -19.21
CA TYR A 235 21.01 15.40 -20.62
C TYR A 235 20.42 16.48 -21.56
N GLY A 236 19.65 17.42 -21.02
CA GLY A 236 19.04 18.50 -21.78
C GLY A 236 18.16 19.41 -20.92
N PRO A 237 17.70 20.55 -21.46
CA PRO A 237 16.88 21.51 -20.72
C PRO A 237 15.57 20.93 -20.19
N GLU A 238 14.95 20.02 -20.95
CA GLU A 238 13.68 19.34 -20.58
C GLU A 238 13.88 18.14 -19.64
N MET A 239 15.14 17.73 -19.39
CA MET A 239 15.50 16.58 -18.55
C MET A 239 16.07 17.05 -17.22
N ARG A 240 15.35 17.98 -16.57
CA ARG A 240 15.72 18.60 -15.31
C ARG A 240 14.56 18.59 -14.35
N TYR A 241 14.87 18.46 -13.06
CA TYR A 241 13.90 18.68 -11.99
C TYR A 241 14.08 20.09 -11.42
N SER A 242 13.11 20.96 -11.67
CA SER A 242 13.07 22.28 -11.06
C SER A 242 12.74 22.17 -9.55
N PRO A 243 12.99 23.23 -8.76
CA PRO A 243 12.55 23.27 -7.37
C PRO A 243 11.04 23.03 -7.21
N GLU A 244 10.23 23.43 -8.20
CA GLU A 244 8.79 23.20 -8.19
C GLU A 244 8.43 21.74 -8.43
N ASP A 245 9.14 21.08 -9.36
CA ASP A 245 8.98 19.64 -9.59
C ASP A 245 9.30 18.83 -8.33
N VAL A 246 10.39 19.17 -7.66
CA VAL A 246 10.78 18.53 -6.39
C VAL A 246 9.70 18.73 -5.33
N ARG A 247 9.18 19.97 -5.15
CA ARG A 247 8.07 20.23 -4.21
C ARG A 247 6.83 19.42 -4.54
N ARG A 248 6.45 19.37 -5.83
CA ARG A 248 5.31 18.60 -6.32
C ARG A 248 5.47 17.11 -6.02
N ILE A 249 6.64 16.54 -6.27
CA ILE A 249 6.94 15.13 -5.98
C ILE A 249 6.84 14.86 -4.47
N VAL A 250 7.42 15.73 -3.64
CA VAL A 250 7.39 15.59 -2.17
C VAL A 250 5.96 15.67 -1.64
N ASP A 251 5.18 16.69 -2.01
CA ASP A 251 3.79 16.83 -1.57
C ASP A 251 2.91 15.67 -2.06
N TYR A 252 3.11 15.23 -3.31
CA TYR A 252 2.42 14.07 -3.84
C TYR A 252 2.74 12.82 -3.02
N ALA A 253 4.02 12.54 -2.77
CA ALA A 253 4.46 11.39 -1.98
C ALA A 253 3.90 11.41 -0.56
N MET A 254 3.79 12.58 0.08
CA MET A 254 3.11 12.70 1.37
C MET A 254 1.62 12.29 1.30
N GLY A 255 0.91 12.60 0.21
CA GLY A 255 -0.46 12.11 -0.05
C GLY A 255 -0.60 10.58 -0.18
N TYR A 256 0.52 9.86 -0.29
CA TYR A 256 0.62 8.41 -0.31
C TYR A 256 1.35 7.85 0.91
N GLY A 257 1.70 8.70 1.88
CA GLY A 257 2.50 8.33 3.06
C GLY A 257 3.92 7.86 2.70
N VAL A 258 4.48 8.31 1.58
CA VAL A 258 5.84 7.98 1.13
C VAL A 258 6.76 9.15 1.44
N ARG A 259 7.89 8.88 2.11
CA ARG A 259 8.97 9.85 2.34
C ARG A 259 9.85 9.91 1.10
N VAL A 260 10.25 11.11 0.69
CA VAL A 260 11.27 11.28 -0.35
C VAL A 260 12.61 11.51 0.33
N MET A 261 13.57 10.62 0.05
CA MET A 261 14.93 10.69 0.56
C MET A 261 15.87 10.95 -0.63
N PRO A 262 16.25 12.21 -0.90
CA PRO A 262 17.12 12.53 -2.01
C PRO A 262 18.56 12.12 -1.69
N GLU A 263 19.26 11.65 -2.72
CA GLU A 263 20.68 11.32 -2.67
C GLU A 263 21.43 12.14 -3.74
N ILE A 264 22.52 12.76 -3.30
CA ILE A 264 23.57 13.35 -4.15
C ILE A 264 24.84 12.57 -3.80
N ASP A 265 25.21 11.61 -4.64
CA ASP A 265 26.33 10.71 -4.37
C ASP A 265 27.68 11.46 -4.46
N VAL A 266 28.54 11.23 -3.46
CA VAL A 266 29.88 11.83 -3.33
C VAL A 266 30.82 10.87 -2.57
N PRO A 267 32.13 10.81 -2.89
CA PRO A 267 32.84 11.55 -3.92
C PRO A 267 32.83 10.92 -5.32
N GLY A 268 32.34 9.69 -5.48
CA GLY A 268 32.20 8.97 -6.77
C GLY A 268 33.50 8.46 -7.38
#